data_AF-A0AA47LRD5-F1
#
_entry.id   AF-A0AA47LRD5-F1
#
_cell.length_a   1.000
_cell.length_b   1.000
_cell.length_c   1.000
_cell.angle_alpha   90.00
_cell.angle_beta   90.00
_cell.angle_gamma   90.00
#
_symmetry.space_group_name_H-M   'P 1'
#
loop_
_entity.id
_entity.type
_entity.pdbx_description
1 polymer ?
#
loop_
_entity_poly.entity_id
_entity_poly.type
_entity_poly.pdbx_seq_one_letter_code
_entity_poly.pdbx_strand_id
1 'polypeptide(L)'
;MIITELTFECFDNTTVSAVDRTINGLMDALRYNGQVLGREFPILMQEGQFQLRVVCPDEDALHPRFHSPQVKRALQQLADACLTQPKVRVLGRDLNSEQAAPSVSPTWQVLYTTFVHTCSPLRCGDTLLPIPLYRLPATFNGDHKAVIKWQTEWQACDELQMAGASDAEFAGLNELANPQTRLFQRGWDLRGRIEYLTGTPTYYYQYRVGGKDRESELERPCPKCGEPWRLKAPVHDIFLFKCDRCRLVSNLSWDFKLA
;
A
#
# COMPACT_ATOMS: atom_id res chain seq x y z
N MET A 1 -2.85 5.65 12.36
CA MET A 1 -3.11 6.64 11.29
C MET A 1 -4.07 7.70 11.80
N ILE A 2 -4.33 8.74 11.01
CA ILE A 2 -5.05 9.94 11.43
C ILE A 2 -6.35 10.09 10.64
N ILE A 3 -7.48 10.16 11.33
CA ILE A 3 -8.76 10.52 10.75
C ILE A 3 -8.77 12.02 10.49
N THR A 4 -9.05 12.39 9.25
CA THR A 4 -9.11 13.78 8.80
C THR A 4 -10.42 14.01 8.07
N GLU A 5 -11.08 15.12 8.35
CA GLU A 5 -12.28 15.55 7.65
C GLU A 5 -11.93 16.60 6.60
N LEU A 6 -12.53 16.43 5.42
CA LEU A 6 -12.45 17.36 4.31
C LEU A 6 -13.83 17.94 4.05
N THR A 7 -13.91 19.28 4.02
CA THR A 7 -15.13 20.02 3.70
C THR A 7 -14.92 20.84 2.44
N PHE A 8 -15.81 20.66 1.47
CA PHE A 8 -15.87 21.40 0.21
C PHE A 8 -17.13 22.25 0.21
N GLU A 9 -17.01 23.52 -0.19
CA GLU A 9 -18.14 24.45 -0.26
C GLU A 9 -18.39 24.84 -1.71
N CYS A 10 -19.66 24.95 -2.11
CA CYS A 10 -20.03 25.52 -3.40
C CYS A 10 -19.88 27.04 -3.36
N PHE A 11 -19.21 27.62 -4.35
CA PHE A 11 -19.21 29.08 -4.57
C PHE A 11 -20.20 29.53 -5.67
N ASP A 12 -20.76 28.58 -6.42
CA ASP A 12 -21.83 28.79 -7.40
C ASP A 12 -22.66 27.49 -7.55
N ASN A 13 -23.73 27.53 -8.34
CA ASN A 13 -24.57 26.39 -8.66
C ASN A 13 -23.76 25.28 -9.35
N THR A 14 -23.97 24.05 -8.90
CA THR A 14 -23.29 22.87 -9.43
C THR A 14 -24.27 21.71 -9.65
N THR A 15 -23.78 20.62 -10.22
CA THR A 15 -24.53 19.38 -10.37
C THR A 15 -23.90 18.28 -9.54
N VAL A 16 -24.72 17.35 -9.04
CA VAL A 16 -24.24 16.18 -8.29
C VAL A 16 -23.18 15.41 -9.09
N SER A 17 -23.37 15.25 -10.40
CA SER A 17 -22.42 14.54 -11.27
C SER A 17 -21.07 15.27 -11.42
N ALA A 18 -21.05 16.60 -11.42
CA ALA A 18 -19.80 17.37 -11.48
C ALA A 18 -19.03 17.28 -10.17
N VAL A 19 -19.73 17.37 -9.04
CA VAL A 19 -19.17 17.21 -7.69
C VAL A 19 -18.61 15.81 -7.51
N ASP A 20 -19.41 14.78 -7.82
CA ASP A 20 -19.00 13.38 -7.71
C ASP A 20 -17.71 13.12 -8.49
N ARG A 21 -17.66 13.55 -9.75
CA ARG A 21 -16.46 13.39 -10.59
C ARG A 21 -15.22 14.07 -10.01
N THR A 22 -15.35 15.32 -9.55
CA THR A 22 -14.20 16.13 -9.13
C THR A 22 -13.69 15.73 -7.75
N ILE A 23 -14.57 15.48 -6.79
CA ILE A 23 -14.18 14.98 -5.45
C ILE A 23 -13.56 13.59 -5.56
N ASN A 24 -14.18 12.65 -6.28
CA ASN A 24 -13.59 11.31 -6.45
C ASN A 24 -12.26 11.37 -7.21
N GLY A 25 -12.14 12.24 -8.22
CA GLY A 25 -10.87 12.47 -8.92
C GLY A 25 -9.75 12.96 -8.00
N LEU A 26 -10.06 13.85 -7.06
CA LEU A 26 -9.13 14.30 -6.03
C LEU A 26 -8.78 13.18 -5.05
N MET A 27 -9.76 12.40 -4.59
CA MET A 27 -9.53 11.29 -3.68
C MET A 27 -8.64 10.22 -4.31
N ASP A 28 -8.85 9.90 -5.58
CA ASP A 28 -7.98 9.03 -6.37
C ASP A 28 -6.56 9.59 -6.44
N ALA A 29 -6.39 10.87 -6.74
CA ALA A 29 -5.06 11.48 -6.83
C ALA A 29 -4.32 11.46 -5.49
N LEU A 30 -4.99 11.79 -4.38
CA LEU A 30 -4.43 11.74 -3.04
C LEU A 30 -4.08 10.31 -2.61
N ARG A 31 -4.94 9.34 -2.96
CA ARG A 31 -4.71 7.91 -2.71
C ARG A 31 -3.53 7.38 -3.50
N TYR A 32 -3.45 7.68 -4.80
CA TYR A 32 -2.32 7.25 -5.64
C TYR A 32 -1.00 7.91 -5.25
N ASN A 33 -1.03 9.09 -4.63
CA ASN A 33 0.16 9.68 -4.03
C ASN A 33 0.48 9.12 -2.64
N GLY A 34 -0.43 8.37 -2.03
CA GLY A 34 -0.28 7.78 -0.69
C GLY A 34 -0.55 8.73 0.47
N GLN A 35 -1.17 9.89 0.23
CA GLN A 35 -1.56 10.86 1.26
C GLN A 35 -2.88 10.46 1.96
N VAL A 36 -3.75 9.75 1.24
CA VAL A 36 -5.00 9.19 1.73
C VAL A 36 -4.97 7.67 1.59
N LEU A 37 -5.49 6.98 2.59
CA LEU A 37 -5.56 5.53 2.69
C LEU A 37 -7.02 5.08 2.50
N GLY A 38 -7.19 3.79 2.17
CA GLY A 38 -8.51 3.22 1.88
C GLY A 38 -8.93 3.36 0.41
N ARG A 39 -10.16 2.94 0.12
CA ARG A 39 -10.74 2.89 -1.24
C ARG A 39 -12.15 3.49 -1.32
N GLU A 40 -12.82 3.59 -0.19
CA GLU A 40 -14.19 4.06 -0.09
C GLU A 40 -14.21 5.40 0.60
N PHE A 41 -14.81 6.38 -0.06
CA PHE A 41 -14.89 7.75 0.43
C PHE A 41 -16.35 8.20 0.40
N PRO A 42 -17.15 7.84 1.41
CA PRO A 42 -18.53 8.30 1.49
C PRO A 42 -18.58 9.83 1.52
N ILE A 43 -19.33 10.42 0.59
CA ILE A 43 -19.51 11.87 0.49
C ILE A 43 -20.88 12.23 1.07
N LEU A 44 -20.88 12.98 2.17
CA LEU A 44 -22.06 13.58 2.76
C LEU A 44 -22.37 14.90 2.05
N MET A 45 -23.58 15.04 1.50
CA MET A 45 -24.09 16.28 0.93
C MET A 45 -25.07 16.94 1.92
N GLN A 46 -24.76 18.16 2.39
CA GLN A 46 -25.61 18.93 3.30
C GLN A 46 -25.51 20.42 2.98
N GLU A 47 -26.64 21.10 2.80
CA GLU A 47 -26.75 22.57 2.77
C GLU A 47 -25.70 23.28 1.86
N GLY A 48 -25.43 22.73 0.67
CA GLY A 48 -24.45 23.31 -0.27
C GLY A 48 -22.98 23.01 0.07
N GLN A 49 -22.74 22.06 0.97
CA GLN A 49 -21.42 21.54 1.34
C GLN A 49 -21.33 20.05 1.06
N PHE A 50 -20.09 19.60 0.80
CA PHE A 50 -19.74 18.20 0.68
C PHE A 50 -18.65 17.87 1.70
N GLN A 51 -18.88 16.81 2.47
CA GLN A 51 -18.01 16.42 3.56
C GLN A 51 -17.66 14.95 3.44
N LEU A 52 -16.40 14.61 3.72
CA LEU A 52 -15.96 13.22 3.81
C LEU A 52 -14.86 13.09 4.85
N ARG A 53 -14.74 11.87 5.38
CA ARG A 53 -13.67 11.49 6.29
C ARG A 53 -12.72 10.57 5.56
N VAL A 54 -11.43 10.87 5.70
CA VAL A 54 -10.33 10.10 5.13
C VAL A 54 -9.39 9.67 6.24
N VAL A 55 -8.67 8.59 6.00
CA VAL A 55 -7.56 8.16 6.84
C VAL A 55 -6.26 8.58 6.18
N CYS A 56 -5.44 9.34 6.88
CA CYS A 56 -4.13 9.81 6.45
C CYS A 56 -3.03 9.07 7.22
N PRO A 57 -1.86 8.81 6.62
CA PRO A 57 -0.75 8.21 7.35
C PRO A 57 -0.30 9.04 8.55
N ASP A 58 -0.30 10.38 8.39
CA ASP A 58 0.15 11.37 9.37
C ASP A 58 -0.76 12.60 9.41
N GLU A 59 -0.60 13.44 10.44
CA GLU A 59 -1.41 14.65 10.65
C GLU A 59 -1.19 15.70 9.57
N ASP A 60 0.02 15.77 9.01
CA ASP A 60 0.42 16.73 7.98
C ASP A 60 0.42 16.14 6.57
N ALA A 61 -0.11 14.92 6.38
CA ALA A 61 -0.06 14.21 5.11
C ALA A 61 -0.72 14.99 3.96
N LEU A 62 -1.72 15.84 4.25
CA LEU A 62 -2.42 16.68 3.27
C LEU A 62 -1.78 18.05 3.05
N HIS A 63 -0.60 18.31 3.62
CA HIS A 63 0.09 19.58 3.41
C HIS A 63 0.50 19.75 1.94
N PRO A 64 0.32 20.95 1.32
CA PRO A 64 0.59 21.18 -0.10
C PRO A 64 2.00 20.83 -0.59
N ARG A 65 2.98 20.80 0.31
CA ARG A 65 4.37 20.37 0.04
C ARG A 65 4.47 18.95 -0.48
N PHE A 66 3.51 18.09 -0.15
CA PHE A 66 3.50 16.68 -0.53
C PHE A 66 2.67 16.41 -1.79
N HIS A 67 1.98 17.41 -2.35
CA HIS A 67 1.12 17.20 -3.51
C HIS A 67 1.93 16.82 -4.75
N SER A 68 1.60 15.66 -5.32
CA SER A 68 2.04 15.30 -6.66
C SER A 68 1.48 16.25 -7.72
N PRO A 69 2.05 16.28 -8.92
CA PRO A 69 1.45 17.01 -10.05
C PRO A 69 -0.02 16.62 -10.31
N GLN A 70 -0.38 15.36 -10.08
CA GLN A 70 -1.75 14.85 -10.22
C GLN A 70 -2.67 15.45 -9.16
N VAL A 71 -2.24 15.49 -7.89
CA VAL A 71 -3.02 16.10 -6.80
C VAL A 71 -3.23 17.59 -7.06
N LYS A 72 -2.17 18.32 -7.47
CA LYS A 72 -2.29 19.75 -7.81
C LYS A 72 -3.29 20.00 -8.93
N ARG A 73 -3.28 19.15 -9.97
CA ARG A 73 -4.25 19.22 -11.07
C ARG A 73 -5.67 18.93 -10.61
N ALA A 74 -5.87 17.88 -9.80
CA ALA A 74 -7.19 17.52 -9.29
C ALA A 74 -7.77 18.61 -8.39
N LEU A 75 -6.94 19.27 -7.58
CA LEU A 75 -7.34 20.43 -6.78
C LEU A 75 -7.79 21.60 -7.65
N GLN A 76 -7.13 21.85 -8.80
CA GLN A 76 -7.55 22.90 -9.73
C GLN A 76 -8.91 22.57 -10.38
N GLN A 77 -9.16 21.30 -10.69
CA GLN A 77 -10.40 20.82 -11.31
C GLN A 77 -11.63 20.92 -10.40
N LEU A 78 -11.47 21.16 -9.09
CA LEU A 78 -12.60 21.47 -8.20
C LEU A 78 -13.40 22.69 -8.67
N ALA A 79 -12.73 23.67 -9.27
CA ALA A 79 -13.37 24.87 -9.79
C ALA A 79 -14.34 24.56 -10.95
N ASP A 80 -14.09 23.51 -11.73
CA ASP A 80 -14.99 23.06 -12.82
C ASP A 80 -16.35 22.58 -12.28
N ALA A 81 -16.41 22.21 -11.00
CA ALA A 81 -17.63 21.84 -10.28
C ALA A 81 -18.12 22.94 -9.31
N CYS A 82 -17.61 24.17 -9.44
CA CYS A 82 -17.93 25.30 -8.56
C CYS A 82 -17.60 25.03 -7.07
N LEU A 83 -16.61 24.19 -6.79
CA LEU A 83 -16.17 23.86 -5.43
C LEU A 83 -14.93 24.66 -5.03
N THR A 84 -14.89 25.07 -3.76
CA THR A 84 -13.69 25.60 -3.12
C THR A 84 -12.65 24.50 -2.89
N GLN A 85 -11.41 24.92 -2.60
CA GLN A 85 -10.39 24.01 -2.06
C GLN A 85 -10.86 23.44 -0.71
N PRO A 86 -10.51 22.18 -0.38
CA PRO A 86 -11.00 21.56 0.84
C PRO A 86 -10.47 22.25 2.10
N LYS A 87 -11.37 22.52 3.04
CA LYS A 87 -11.00 22.81 4.43
C LYS A 87 -10.62 21.49 5.09
N VAL A 88 -9.44 21.45 5.72
CA VAL A 88 -8.89 20.25 6.35
C VAL A 88 -9.01 20.36 7.86
N ARG A 89 -9.64 19.37 8.49
CA ARG A 89 -9.76 19.27 9.95
C ARG A 89 -9.26 17.91 10.44
N VAL A 90 -8.13 17.90 11.14
CA VAL A 90 -7.60 16.68 11.80
C VAL A 90 -8.49 16.34 12.99
N LEU A 91 -9.04 15.12 13.01
CA LEU A 91 -9.94 14.66 14.08
C LEU A 91 -9.20 13.87 15.15
N GLY A 92 -8.15 13.12 14.77
CA GLY A 92 -7.33 12.35 15.72
C GLY A 92 -6.92 10.98 15.20
N ARG A 93 -6.43 10.13 16.08
CA ARG A 93 -5.94 8.79 15.72
C ARG A 93 -7.09 7.81 15.51
N ASP A 94 -7.00 7.01 14.46
CA ASP A 94 -7.81 5.80 14.32
C ASP A 94 -7.17 4.65 15.12
N LEU A 95 -7.95 4.06 16.02
CA LEU A 95 -7.54 2.97 16.89
C LEU A 95 -7.31 1.66 16.12
N ASN A 96 -8.05 1.45 15.03
CA ASN A 96 -7.98 0.22 14.24
C ASN A 96 -6.91 0.28 13.15
N SER A 97 -6.26 1.43 13.00
CA SER A 97 -5.23 1.65 11.99
C SER A 97 -3.83 1.53 12.58
N GLU A 98 -2.90 1.01 11.78
CA GLU A 98 -1.48 1.01 12.13
C GLU A 98 -0.91 2.43 12.27
N GLN A 99 0.17 2.56 13.03
CA GLN A 99 0.96 3.80 13.07
C GLN A 99 1.90 3.86 11.85
N ALA A 100 2.10 5.02 11.24
CA ALA A 100 3.12 5.18 10.21
C ALA A 100 4.53 5.02 10.78
N ALA A 101 5.46 4.48 9.98
CA ALA A 101 6.87 4.46 10.34
C ALA A 101 7.38 5.89 10.61
N PRO A 102 8.29 6.09 11.58
CA PRO A 102 8.95 7.38 11.78
C PRO A 102 9.63 7.89 10.50
N SER A 103 9.82 9.20 10.40
CA SER A 103 10.52 9.85 9.27
C SER A 103 12.04 9.68 9.34
N VAL A 104 12.50 8.45 9.59
CA VAL A 104 13.91 8.05 9.63
C VAL A 104 14.13 7.00 8.56
N SER A 105 15.22 7.12 7.81
CA SER A 105 15.59 6.12 6.81
C SER A 105 15.87 4.77 7.49
N PRO A 106 15.16 3.70 7.13
CA PRO A 106 15.39 2.40 7.73
C PRO A 106 16.64 1.74 7.13
N THR A 107 17.21 0.76 7.85
CA THR A 107 18.41 0.04 7.38
C THR A 107 18.11 -0.86 6.18
N TRP A 108 16.87 -1.33 6.09
CA TRP A 108 16.27 -1.99 4.94
C TRP A 108 14.76 -1.78 4.94
N GLN A 109 14.08 -2.13 3.86
CA GLN A 109 12.63 -2.03 3.74
C GLN A 109 12.07 -3.18 2.91
N VAL A 110 10.76 -3.39 2.97
CA VAL A 110 10.11 -4.50 2.26
C VAL A 110 8.78 -4.07 1.65
N LEU A 111 8.55 -4.48 0.40
CA LEU A 111 7.24 -4.41 -0.22
C LEU A 111 6.42 -5.61 0.27
N TYR A 112 5.54 -5.35 1.24
CA TYR A 112 4.79 -6.34 2.01
C TYR A 112 3.39 -5.82 2.31
N THR A 113 2.39 -6.63 1.97
CA THR A 113 0.99 -6.37 2.30
C THR A 113 0.28 -7.70 2.54
N THR A 114 -0.97 -7.62 3.01
CA THR A 114 -1.94 -8.71 3.17
C THR A 114 -3.31 -8.14 2.82
N PHE A 115 -4.31 -8.98 2.58
CA PHE A 115 -5.67 -8.52 2.25
C PHE A 115 -6.30 -7.65 3.35
N VAL A 116 -5.86 -7.78 4.61
CA VAL A 116 -6.35 -6.96 5.74
C VAL A 116 -5.67 -5.60 5.86
N HIS A 117 -4.52 -5.39 5.24
CA HIS A 117 -3.80 -4.13 5.36
C HIS A 117 -4.45 -3.01 4.54
N THR A 118 -4.73 -1.87 5.18
CA THR A 118 -5.30 -0.67 4.53
C THR A 118 -4.26 0.45 4.35
N CYS A 119 -3.01 0.17 4.71
CA CYS A 119 -1.91 1.12 4.80
C CYS A 119 -0.95 1.05 3.61
N SER A 120 0.17 1.77 3.69
CA SER A 120 1.22 1.68 2.67
C SER A 120 1.79 0.26 2.59
N PRO A 121 1.99 -0.28 1.37
CA PRO A 121 2.57 -1.61 1.18
C PRO A 121 4.10 -1.60 1.34
N LEU A 122 4.75 -0.45 1.48
CA LEU A 122 6.16 -0.38 1.80
C LEU A 122 6.32 -0.33 3.32
N ARG A 123 7.03 -1.30 3.89
CA ARG A 123 7.28 -1.40 5.33
C ARG A 123 8.73 -1.12 5.69
N CYS A 124 8.93 -0.49 6.83
CA CYS A 124 10.21 -0.38 7.49
C CYS A 124 10.74 -1.77 7.84
N GLY A 125 11.93 -2.13 7.37
CA GLY A 125 12.54 -3.42 7.69
C GLY A 125 12.94 -3.55 9.16
N ASP A 126 13.11 -2.43 9.88
CA ASP A 126 13.51 -2.45 11.29
C ASP A 126 12.32 -2.58 12.25
N THR A 127 11.12 -2.15 11.84
CA THR A 127 9.93 -2.08 12.73
C THR A 127 8.66 -2.67 12.14
N LEU A 128 8.66 -3.05 10.86
CA LEU A 128 7.50 -3.46 10.06
C LEU A 128 6.38 -2.41 9.89
N LEU A 129 6.55 -1.22 10.47
CA LEU A 129 5.59 -0.13 10.32
C LEU A 129 5.52 0.36 8.85
N PRO A 130 4.35 0.77 8.36
CA PRO A 130 4.14 1.26 7.00
C PRO A 130 4.84 2.61 6.78
N ILE A 131 5.68 2.69 5.75
CA ILE A 131 6.34 3.91 5.28
C ILE A 131 5.37 4.65 4.34
N PRO A 132 4.91 5.87 4.68
CA PRO A 132 3.99 6.61 3.81
C PRO A 132 4.60 6.92 2.44
N LEU A 133 3.91 6.56 1.36
CA LEU A 133 4.46 6.69 0.01
C LEU A 133 4.70 8.15 -0.40
N TYR A 134 3.85 9.09 0.04
CA TYR A 134 4.00 10.51 -0.28
C TYR A 134 5.31 11.14 0.22
N ARG A 135 6.02 10.47 1.14
CA ARG A 135 7.34 10.88 1.64
C ARG A 135 8.48 10.46 0.72
N LEU A 136 8.22 9.57 -0.24
CA LEU A 136 9.21 9.04 -1.17
C LEU A 136 9.24 9.87 -2.46
N PRO A 137 10.36 9.86 -3.19
CA PRO A 137 10.35 10.30 -4.57
C PRO A 137 9.34 9.49 -5.40
N ALA A 138 8.60 10.17 -6.27
CA ALA A 138 7.61 9.55 -7.13
C ALA A 138 8.18 8.35 -7.89
N THR A 139 7.49 7.20 -7.80
CA THR A 139 7.96 5.96 -8.44
C THR A 139 7.92 6.06 -9.96
N PHE A 140 6.77 6.48 -10.51
CA PHE A 140 6.54 6.65 -11.94
C PHE A 140 5.58 7.80 -12.19
N ASN A 141 5.80 8.55 -13.27
CA ASN A 141 4.87 9.58 -13.77
C ASN A 141 4.43 10.64 -12.75
N GLY A 142 5.21 10.88 -11.69
CA GLY A 142 4.93 11.91 -10.69
C GLY A 142 4.17 11.45 -9.44
N ASP A 143 3.77 10.17 -9.34
CA ASP A 143 3.11 9.62 -8.14
C ASP A 143 3.48 8.14 -7.86
N HIS A 144 2.65 7.46 -7.05
CA HIS A 144 2.78 6.06 -6.64
C HIS A 144 1.63 5.17 -7.13
N LYS A 145 0.90 5.58 -8.18
CA LYS A 145 -0.25 4.85 -8.71
C LYS A 145 0.06 3.39 -9.03
N ALA A 146 1.25 3.13 -9.60
CA ALA A 146 1.67 1.77 -9.95
C ALA A 146 1.84 0.88 -8.71
N VAL A 147 2.37 1.42 -7.61
CA VAL A 147 2.53 0.71 -6.33
C VAL A 147 1.16 0.40 -5.71
N ILE A 148 0.28 1.40 -5.66
CA ILE A 148 -1.07 1.24 -5.09
C ILE A 148 -1.93 0.25 -5.91
N LYS A 149 -1.78 0.24 -7.24
CA LYS A 149 -2.44 -0.75 -8.10
C LYS A 149 -1.90 -2.15 -7.87
N TRP A 150 -0.57 -2.31 -7.81
CA TRP A 150 0.04 -3.59 -7.48
C TRP A 150 -0.42 -4.10 -6.12
N GLN A 151 -0.49 -3.24 -5.10
CA GLN A 151 -1.02 -3.61 -3.78
C GLN A 151 -2.46 -4.12 -3.88
N THR A 152 -3.31 -3.42 -4.63
CA THR A 152 -4.72 -3.81 -4.81
C THR A 152 -4.84 -5.18 -5.48
N GLU A 153 -4.05 -5.42 -6.53
CA GLU A 153 -4.04 -6.70 -7.26
C GLU A 153 -3.50 -7.84 -6.38
N TRP A 154 -2.42 -7.59 -5.64
CA TRP A 154 -1.83 -8.55 -4.71
C TRP A 154 -2.81 -8.93 -3.61
N GLN A 155 -3.47 -7.94 -3.00
CA GLN A 155 -4.46 -8.16 -1.94
C GLN A 155 -5.67 -8.94 -2.43
N ALA A 156 -6.11 -8.74 -3.68
CA ALA A 156 -7.20 -9.52 -4.25
C ALA A 156 -6.84 -11.01 -4.40
N CYS A 157 -5.60 -11.32 -4.81
CA CYS A 157 -5.14 -12.71 -4.86
C CYS A 157 -5.06 -13.34 -3.46
N ASP A 158 -4.62 -12.56 -2.47
CA ASP A 158 -4.53 -13.00 -1.07
C ASP A 158 -5.92 -13.22 -0.47
N GLU A 159 -6.86 -12.31 -0.75
CA GLU A 159 -8.26 -12.41 -0.31
C GLU A 159 -8.95 -13.65 -0.88
N LEU A 160 -8.74 -13.95 -2.17
CA LEU A 160 -9.26 -15.18 -2.79
C LEU A 160 -8.71 -16.42 -2.10
N GLN A 161 -7.41 -16.41 -1.77
CA GLN A 161 -6.78 -17.54 -1.08
C GLN A 161 -7.29 -17.68 0.36
N MET A 162 -7.43 -16.57 1.09
CA MET A 162 -7.88 -16.56 2.47
C MET A 162 -9.36 -16.88 2.63
N ALA A 163 -10.20 -16.58 1.64
CA ALA A 163 -11.61 -16.96 1.64
C ALA A 163 -11.82 -18.48 1.47
N GLY A 164 -10.93 -19.17 0.76
CA GLY A 164 -10.84 -20.64 0.70
C GLY A 164 -12.03 -21.40 0.10
N ALA A 165 -13.03 -20.69 -0.44
CA ALA A 165 -14.30 -21.27 -0.87
C ALA A 165 -14.41 -21.48 -2.39
N SER A 166 -13.42 -21.06 -3.18
CA SER A 166 -13.47 -21.04 -4.64
C SER A 166 -12.20 -21.62 -5.23
N ASP A 167 -12.33 -22.37 -6.33
CA ASP A 167 -11.19 -22.87 -7.13
C ASP A 167 -10.23 -21.74 -7.59
N ALA A 168 -10.71 -20.50 -7.61
CA ALA A 168 -9.89 -19.33 -7.89
C ALA A 168 -8.75 -19.12 -6.87
N GLU A 169 -8.84 -19.71 -5.68
CA GLU A 169 -7.80 -19.64 -4.64
C GLU A 169 -6.44 -20.14 -5.15
N PHE A 170 -6.42 -21.20 -5.96
CA PHE A 170 -5.18 -21.78 -6.47
C PHE A 170 -4.51 -20.87 -7.50
N ALA A 171 -5.32 -20.20 -8.32
CA ALA A 171 -4.83 -19.19 -9.26
C ALA A 171 -4.28 -17.96 -8.50
N GLY A 172 -4.99 -17.48 -7.48
CA GLY A 172 -4.53 -16.41 -6.59
C GLY A 172 -3.22 -16.76 -5.90
N LEU A 173 -3.13 -17.95 -5.30
CA LEU A 173 -1.92 -18.45 -4.66
C LEU A 173 -0.74 -18.54 -5.65
N ASN A 174 -0.96 -19.04 -6.87
CA ASN A 174 0.09 -19.08 -7.88
C ASN A 174 0.61 -17.68 -8.22
N GLU A 175 -0.27 -16.68 -8.41
CA GLU A 175 0.15 -15.29 -8.64
C GLU A 175 1.05 -14.75 -7.51
N LEU A 176 0.78 -15.15 -6.25
CA LEU A 176 1.51 -14.69 -5.07
C LEU A 176 2.80 -15.46 -4.75
N ALA A 177 2.89 -16.74 -5.11
CA ALA A 177 3.97 -17.65 -4.71
C ALA A 177 5.00 -17.91 -5.81
N ASN A 178 4.64 -17.68 -7.08
CA ASN A 178 5.46 -18.04 -8.24
C ASN A 178 6.18 -16.80 -8.82
N PRO A 179 7.52 -16.80 -8.92
CA PRO A 179 8.27 -15.65 -9.42
C PRO A 179 8.18 -15.42 -10.94
N GLN A 180 7.58 -16.35 -11.69
CA GLN A 180 7.37 -16.22 -13.13
C GLN A 180 6.07 -15.48 -13.49
N THR A 181 5.23 -15.14 -12.51
CA THR A 181 3.94 -14.49 -12.75
C THR A 181 4.10 -12.99 -13.03
N ARG A 182 3.12 -12.41 -13.72
CA ARG A 182 3.13 -10.98 -14.04
C ARG A 182 3.00 -10.13 -12.78
N LEU A 183 2.19 -10.57 -11.81
CA LEU A 183 2.03 -9.86 -10.55
C LEU A 183 3.37 -9.78 -9.79
N PHE A 184 4.08 -10.91 -9.69
CA PHE A 184 5.40 -10.94 -9.06
C PHE A 184 6.40 -10.04 -9.80
N GLN A 185 6.52 -10.19 -11.12
CA GLN A 185 7.49 -9.41 -11.91
C GLN A 185 7.25 -7.90 -11.78
N ARG A 186 6.00 -7.45 -11.86
CA ARG A 186 5.64 -6.04 -11.64
C ARG A 186 6.01 -5.57 -10.23
N GLY A 187 5.69 -6.36 -9.20
CA GLY A 187 6.03 -6.04 -7.82
C GLY A 187 7.55 -5.99 -7.59
N TRP A 188 8.29 -6.90 -8.20
CA TRP A 188 9.73 -6.96 -8.18
C TRP A 188 10.39 -5.72 -8.79
N ASP A 189 9.88 -5.28 -9.94
CA ASP A 189 10.37 -4.08 -10.64
C ASP A 189 10.05 -2.81 -9.84
N LEU A 190 8.83 -2.70 -9.28
CA LEU A 190 8.45 -1.60 -8.38
C LEU A 190 9.40 -1.52 -7.18
N ARG A 191 9.68 -2.67 -6.58
CA ARG A 191 10.60 -2.82 -5.46
C ARG A 191 12.02 -2.38 -5.83
N GLY A 192 12.53 -2.78 -7.01
CA GLY A 192 13.83 -2.32 -7.52
C GLY A 192 13.87 -0.81 -7.81
N ARG A 193 12.77 -0.24 -8.33
CA ARG A 193 12.63 1.21 -8.55
C ARG A 193 12.66 1.98 -7.23
N ILE A 194 11.98 1.49 -6.20
CA ILE A 194 11.99 2.10 -4.86
C ILE A 194 13.40 2.03 -4.24
N GLU A 195 14.10 0.89 -4.35
CA GLU A 195 15.51 0.76 -3.90
C GLU A 195 16.39 1.81 -4.58
N TYR A 196 16.28 1.95 -5.90
CA TYR A 196 17.04 2.94 -6.66
C TYR A 196 16.76 4.38 -6.20
N LEU A 197 15.50 4.74 -5.97
CA LEU A 197 15.10 6.10 -5.58
C LEU A 197 15.48 6.46 -4.14
N THR A 198 15.47 5.47 -3.25
CA THR A 198 15.68 5.69 -1.81
C THR A 198 17.12 5.42 -1.37
N GLY A 199 17.88 4.63 -2.14
CA GLY A 199 19.18 4.11 -1.71
C GLY A 199 19.10 3.05 -0.60
N THR A 200 17.88 2.67 -0.17
CA THR A 200 17.66 1.71 0.90
C THR A 200 17.44 0.31 0.32
N PRO A 201 18.16 -0.72 0.79
CA PRO A 201 17.89 -2.11 0.44
C PRO A 201 16.40 -2.45 0.58
N THR A 202 15.75 -2.70 -0.55
CA THR A 202 14.31 -2.97 -0.61
C THR A 202 14.14 -4.43 -0.96
N TYR A 203 13.28 -5.14 -0.24
CA TYR A 203 12.99 -6.55 -0.42
C TYR A 203 11.55 -6.72 -0.94
N TYR A 204 11.29 -7.82 -1.63
CA TYR A 204 9.95 -8.23 -2.01
C TYR A 204 9.51 -9.39 -1.12
N TYR A 205 8.29 -9.35 -0.59
CA TYR A 205 7.70 -10.47 0.13
C TYR A 205 7.09 -11.49 -0.83
N GLN A 206 7.66 -12.70 -0.86
CA GLN A 206 7.07 -13.84 -1.55
C GLN A 206 6.18 -14.61 -0.58
N TYR A 207 4.87 -14.65 -0.86
CA TYR A 207 3.93 -15.41 -0.06
C TYR A 207 4.13 -16.92 -0.20
N ARG A 208 3.91 -17.68 0.88
CA ARG A 208 4.00 -19.14 0.88
C ARG A 208 2.90 -19.77 1.75
N VAL A 209 2.14 -20.69 1.18
CA VAL A 209 1.22 -21.62 1.86
C VAL A 209 1.12 -22.90 0.99
N GLY A 210 0.66 -24.01 1.55
CA GLY A 210 0.53 -25.30 0.84
C GLY A 210 1.84 -26.09 0.76
N GLY A 211 2.72 -25.93 1.75
CA GLY A 211 3.94 -26.73 1.87
C GLY A 211 3.63 -28.20 2.16
N LYS A 212 4.44 -29.12 1.60
CA LYS A 212 4.21 -30.56 1.74
C LYS A 212 4.42 -31.05 3.17
N ASP A 213 5.54 -30.67 3.75
CA ASP A 213 5.93 -30.99 5.12
C ASP A 213 6.90 -29.93 5.63
N ARG A 214 7.07 -29.88 6.96
CA ARG A 214 7.86 -28.83 7.61
C ARG A 214 9.34 -28.92 7.24
N GLU A 215 9.89 -30.12 7.16
CA GLU A 215 11.33 -30.33 6.90
C GLU A 215 11.70 -29.82 5.51
N SER A 216 10.94 -30.21 4.49
CA SER A 216 11.15 -29.74 3.11
C SER A 216 10.93 -28.23 2.95
N GLU A 217 9.95 -27.64 3.63
CA GLU A 217 9.76 -26.18 3.59
C GLU A 217 10.93 -25.43 4.23
N LEU A 218 11.52 -25.97 5.31
CA LEU A 218 12.69 -25.36 5.96
C LEU A 218 13.95 -25.43 5.10
N GLU A 219 14.06 -26.42 4.22
CA GLU A 219 15.17 -26.61 3.30
C GLU A 219 14.95 -25.96 1.92
N ARG A 220 13.77 -25.37 1.68
CA ARG A 220 13.42 -24.85 0.36
C ARG A 220 14.44 -23.80 -0.11
N PRO A 221 14.94 -23.90 -1.34
CA PRO A 221 15.91 -22.95 -1.88
C PRO A 221 15.25 -21.60 -2.20
N CYS A 222 16.06 -20.56 -2.35
CA CYS A 222 15.59 -19.28 -2.86
C CYS A 222 15.01 -19.48 -4.27
N PRO A 223 13.76 -19.05 -4.55
CA PRO A 223 13.10 -19.33 -5.82
C PRO A 223 13.72 -18.62 -7.02
N LYS A 224 14.65 -17.68 -6.78
CA LYS A 224 15.35 -16.91 -7.82
C LYS A 224 16.80 -17.34 -8.07
N CYS A 225 17.56 -17.71 -7.03
CA CYS A 225 18.96 -18.09 -7.19
C CYS A 225 19.29 -19.54 -6.79
N GLY A 226 18.35 -20.30 -6.24
CA GLY A 226 18.57 -21.68 -5.82
C GLY A 226 19.34 -21.85 -4.50
N GLU A 227 19.91 -20.77 -3.96
CA GLU A 227 20.74 -20.83 -2.75
C GLU A 227 19.91 -21.02 -1.46
N PRO A 228 20.47 -21.65 -0.41
CA PRO A 228 19.90 -21.62 0.92
C PRO A 228 19.74 -20.19 1.45
N TRP A 229 18.60 -19.92 2.08
CA TRP A 229 18.20 -18.57 2.46
C TRP A 229 17.34 -18.53 3.74
N ARG A 230 17.25 -19.66 4.44
CA ARG A 230 16.63 -19.77 5.75
C ARG A 230 17.45 -18.99 6.78
N LEU A 231 16.77 -18.22 7.61
CA LEU A 231 17.35 -17.51 8.74
C LEU A 231 17.44 -18.41 9.98
N LYS A 232 18.40 -18.12 10.86
CA LYS A 232 18.52 -18.79 12.16
C LYS A 232 17.34 -18.47 13.09
N ALA A 233 16.86 -17.23 13.02
CA ALA A 233 15.69 -16.74 13.74
C ALA A 233 14.83 -15.91 12.78
N PRO A 234 13.49 -15.98 12.91
CA PRO A 234 12.61 -15.17 12.07
C PRO A 234 12.78 -13.68 12.37
N VAL A 235 12.62 -12.84 11.34
CA VAL A 235 12.54 -11.38 11.50
C VAL A 235 11.06 -11.00 11.63
N HIS A 236 10.74 -10.22 12.66
CA HIS A 236 9.37 -9.79 13.00
C HIS A 236 8.37 -10.94 13.17
N ASP A 237 8.87 -12.13 13.56
CA ASP A 237 8.08 -13.36 13.70
C ASP A 237 7.31 -13.79 12.42
N ILE A 238 7.65 -13.20 11.27
CA ILE A 238 7.00 -13.46 9.98
C ILE A 238 8.00 -14.00 8.97
N PHE A 239 9.17 -13.36 8.84
CA PHE A 239 10.12 -13.68 7.79
C PHE A 239 11.15 -14.71 8.28
N LEU A 240 10.93 -15.98 7.95
CA LEU A 240 11.90 -17.05 8.22
C LEU A 240 12.95 -17.18 7.11
N PHE A 241 12.70 -16.60 5.94
CA PHE A 241 13.59 -16.67 4.79
C PHE A 241 13.95 -15.27 4.32
N LYS A 242 15.24 -15.05 4.04
CA LYS A 242 15.77 -13.78 3.54
C LYS A 242 16.98 -14.04 2.65
N CYS A 243 16.89 -13.59 1.40
CA CYS A 243 17.97 -13.67 0.43
C CYS A 243 18.43 -12.27 0.05
N ASP A 244 19.63 -11.87 0.48
CA ASP A 244 20.17 -10.54 0.23
C ASP A 244 20.58 -10.31 -1.23
N ARG A 245 21.12 -11.36 -1.87
CA ARG A 245 21.49 -11.33 -3.29
C ARG A 245 20.28 -11.10 -4.18
N CYS A 246 19.17 -11.77 -3.89
CA CYS A 246 17.96 -11.59 -4.67
C CYS A 246 17.17 -10.37 -4.20
N ARG A 247 17.17 -10.06 -2.90
CA ARG A 247 16.24 -9.15 -2.22
C ARG A 247 14.83 -9.72 -2.09
N LEU A 248 14.76 -10.96 -1.62
CA LEU A 248 13.52 -11.63 -1.29
C LEU A 248 13.45 -11.88 0.21
N VAL A 249 12.26 -11.71 0.78
CA VAL A 249 11.89 -12.28 2.07
C VAL A 249 10.65 -13.13 1.92
N SER A 250 10.48 -14.11 2.79
CA SER A 250 9.32 -15.00 2.73
C SER A 250 9.08 -15.65 4.08
N ASN A 251 7.83 -16.06 4.29
CA ASN A 251 7.40 -16.78 5.47
C ASN A 251 7.71 -18.29 5.36
N LEU A 252 7.62 -19.00 6.49
CA LEU A 252 7.37 -20.45 6.45
C LEU A 252 5.93 -20.67 5.99
N SER A 253 5.64 -21.72 5.23
CA SER A 253 4.26 -22.07 4.86
C SER A 253 3.34 -21.92 6.05
N TRP A 254 2.25 -21.16 5.89
CA TRP A 254 1.33 -20.85 7.01
C TRP A 254 0.68 -22.09 7.64
N ASP A 255 0.73 -23.25 6.97
CA ASP A 255 0.31 -24.54 7.52
C ASP A 255 1.19 -25.03 8.69
N PHE A 256 2.41 -24.49 8.83
CA PHE A 256 3.38 -24.91 9.83
C PHE A 256 3.67 -23.79 10.82
N LYS A 257 3.65 -24.13 12.11
CA LYS A 257 4.00 -23.18 13.17
C LYS A 257 5.51 -23.00 13.28
N LEU A 258 5.92 -21.75 13.53
CA LEU A 258 7.23 -21.45 14.10
C LEU A 258 7.26 -22.09 15.50
N ALA A 259 8.30 -22.90 15.76
CA ALA A 259 8.48 -23.53 17.08
C ALA A 259 9.27 -22.60 18.00
#